data_AF-A0A2P9H766-F1
#
_entry.id   AF-A0A2P9H766-F1
#
_cell.length_a   1.000
_cell.length_b   1.000
_cell.length_c   1.000
_cell.angle_alpha   90.00
_cell.angle_beta   90.00
_cell.angle_gamma   90.00
#
_symmetry.space_group_name_H-M   'P 1'
#
loop_
_entity.id
_entity.type
_entity.pdbx_description
1 polymer ?
#
loop_
_entity_poly.entity_id
_entity_poly.type
_entity_poly.pdbx_seq_one_letter_code
_entity_poly.pdbx_strand_id
1 'polypeptide(L)'
;MHRRAWIHPDQAKARRAIPVPLNAEAVLLIRKQVGKHVAHVFSCQGKPLVEVSTKAWYAALERAGMRGFCWSDLGRRCASRHMQSGTLLFASQEVGG
;
A
#
# COMPACT_ATOMS: atom_id res chain seq x y z
N MET A 1 -0.60 -17.78 -10.63
CA MET A 1 -1.45 -16.60 -10.94
C MET A 1 -0.75 -15.33 -10.45
N HIS A 2 -0.29 -14.48 -11.36
CA HIS A 2 0.33 -13.19 -10.99
C HIS A 2 -0.74 -12.18 -10.58
N ARG A 3 -0.93 -11.98 -9.28
CA ARG A 3 -1.87 -10.99 -8.73
C ARG A 3 -1.18 -9.62 -8.73
N ARG A 4 -1.49 -8.79 -9.72
CA ARG A 4 -0.89 -7.45 -9.88
C ARG A 4 -2.00 -6.43 -10.10
N ALA A 5 -1.87 -5.29 -9.45
CA ALA A 5 -2.63 -4.10 -9.79
C ALA A 5 -1.82 -3.29 -10.81
N TRP A 6 -2.51 -2.67 -11.77
CA TRP A 6 -1.88 -1.80 -12.75
C TRP A 6 -2.26 -0.35 -12.45
N ILE A 7 -1.25 0.51 -12.36
CA ILE A 7 -1.43 1.95 -12.40
C ILE A 7 -1.25 2.36 -13.85
N HIS A 8 -2.28 2.93 -14.46
CA HIS A 8 -2.23 3.32 -15.85
C HIS A 8 -1.33 4.55 -16.05
N PRO A 9 -0.74 4.74 -17.25
CA PRO A 9 0.19 5.83 -17.53
C PRO A 9 -0.36 7.23 -17.24
N ASP A 10 -1.67 7.43 -17.45
CA ASP A 10 -2.39 8.68 -17.16
C ASP A 10 -2.47 8.99 -15.65
N GLN A 11 -2.36 7.97 -14.82
CA GLN A 11 -2.38 8.08 -13.35
C GLN A 11 -0.96 8.18 -12.75
N ALA A 12 0.06 7.82 -13.52
CA ALA A 12 1.45 7.80 -13.06
C ALA A 12 2.21 9.07 -13.47
N LYS A 13 2.90 9.70 -12.51
CA LYS A 13 3.73 10.89 -12.76
C LYS A 13 4.78 10.68 -13.87
N ALA A 14 5.27 9.45 -14.02
CA ALA A 14 6.26 9.08 -15.03
C ALA A 14 5.66 8.71 -16.41
N ARG A 15 4.34 8.82 -16.61
CA ARG A 15 3.62 8.41 -17.83
C ARG A 15 3.95 6.99 -18.30
N ARG A 16 4.23 6.09 -17.36
CA ARG A 16 4.49 4.67 -17.61
C ARG A 16 3.57 3.84 -16.73
N ALA A 17 3.09 2.74 -17.27
CA ALA A 17 2.28 1.81 -16.49
C ALA A 17 3.15 1.17 -15.41
N ILE A 18 2.67 1.16 -14.17
CA ILE A 18 3.41 0.59 -13.03
C ILE A 18 2.68 -0.68 -12.56
N PRO A 19 3.28 -1.87 -12.71
CA PRO A 19 2.75 -3.09 -12.11
C PRO A 19 3.07 -3.12 -10.61
N VAL A 20 2.04 -3.18 -9.77
CA VAL A 20 2.17 -3.32 -8.32
C VAL A 20 1.84 -4.76 -7.93
N PRO A 21 2.83 -5.58 -7.50
CA PRO A 21 2.57 -6.94 -7.04
C PRO A 21 1.78 -6.91 -5.73
N LEU A 22 0.69 -7.69 -5.69
CA LEU A 22 -0.13 -7.85 -4.50
C LEU A 22 0.14 -9.22 -3.87
N ASN A 23 0.59 -9.23 -2.62
CA ASN A 23 0.72 -10.46 -1.86
C ASN A 23 -0.67 -11.02 -1.45
N ALA A 24 -0.70 -12.25 -0.92
CA ALA A 24 -1.94 -12.91 -0.55
C ALA A 24 -2.76 -12.10 0.47
N GLU A 25 -2.10 -11.53 1.47
CA GLU A 25 -2.73 -10.69 2.50
C GLU A 25 -3.36 -9.42 1.92
N ALA A 26 -2.65 -8.72 1.04
CA ALA A 26 -3.19 -7.53 0.37
C ALA A 26 -4.45 -7.86 -0.44
N VAL A 27 -4.46 -9.01 -1.12
CA VAL A 27 -5.64 -9.47 -1.88
C VAL A 27 -6.81 -9.78 -0.96
N LEU A 28 -6.57 -10.45 0.18
CA LEU A 28 -7.60 -10.72 1.17
C LEU A 28 -8.17 -9.43 1.77
N LEU A 29 -7.32 -8.45 2.07
CA LEU A 29 -7.75 -7.13 2.55
C LEU A 29 -8.60 -6.41 1.52
N ILE A 30 -8.17 -6.35 0.26
CA ILE A 30 -8.95 -5.71 -0.82
C ILE A 30 -10.32 -6.37 -0.96
N ARG A 31 -10.38 -7.71 -0.97
CA ARG A 31 -11.64 -8.47 -1.05
C ARG A 31 -12.60 -8.14 0.09
N LYS A 32 -12.09 -7.96 1.32
CA LYS A 32 -12.90 -7.56 2.49
C LYS A 32 -13.50 -6.16 2.36
N GLN A 33 -12.99 -5.31 1.47
CA GLN A 33 -13.53 -3.97 1.24
C GLN A 33 -14.51 -3.88 0.08
N VAL A 34 -14.59 -4.92 -0.78
CA VAL A 34 -15.55 -4.96 -1.88
C VAL A 34 -16.98 -4.83 -1.31
N GLY A 35 -17.77 -3.93 -1.88
CA GLY A 35 -19.16 -3.68 -1.46
C GLY A 35 -19.34 -2.65 -0.34
N LYS A 36 -18.27 -2.19 0.32
CA LYS A 36 -18.37 -1.15 1.37
C LYS A 36 -18.50 0.27 0.84
N HIS A 37 -18.01 0.50 -0.37
CA HIS A 37 -18.13 1.77 -1.07
C HIS A 37 -18.22 1.51 -2.58
N VAL A 38 -18.95 2.37 -3.29
CA VAL A 38 -19.30 2.16 -4.71
C VAL A 38 -18.09 2.26 -5.64
N ALA A 39 -17.13 3.14 -5.31
CA ALA A 39 -15.99 3.48 -6.19
C ALA A 39 -14.60 3.36 -5.55
N HIS A 40 -14.49 3.22 -4.22
CA HIS A 40 -13.21 3.32 -3.51
C HIS A 40 -12.99 2.09 -2.63
N VAL A 41 -11.83 1.44 -2.78
CA VAL A 41 -11.48 0.27 -1.97
C VAL A 41 -11.20 0.67 -0.51
N PHE A 42 -10.66 1.88 -0.28
CA PHE A 42 -10.41 2.40 1.06
C PHE A 42 -11.34 3.58 1.34
N SER A 43 -12.29 3.37 2.25
CA SER A 43 -13.27 4.36 2.69
C SER A 43 -13.43 4.33 4.21
N CYS A 44 -13.65 5.49 4.82
CA CYS A 44 -13.99 5.61 6.24
C CYS A 44 -15.40 6.21 6.35
N GLN A 45 -16.32 5.52 7.04
CA GLN A 45 -17.71 5.97 7.22
C GLN A 45 -18.42 6.36 5.90
N GLY A 46 -18.22 5.58 4.83
CA GLY A 46 -18.83 5.83 3.52
C GLY A 46 -18.21 7.00 2.74
N LYS A 47 -17.15 7.64 3.24
CA LYS A 47 -16.40 8.68 2.54
C LYS A 47 -15.05 8.13 2.07
N PRO A 48 -14.54 8.55 0.89
CA PRO A 48 -13.22 8.17 0.44
C PRO A 48 -12.16 8.65 1.43
N LEU A 49 -11.11 7.84 1.62
CA LEU A 49 -9.97 8.22 2.44
C LEU A 49 -9.09 9.20 1.66
N VAL A 50 -9.27 10.51 1.88
CA VAL A 50 -8.47 11.56 1.22
C VAL A 50 -7.21 11.89 2.02
N GLU A 51 -7.31 11.81 3.35
CA GLU A 51 -6.19 12.09 4.26
C GLU A 51 -5.93 10.88 5.15
N VAL A 52 -4.66 10.50 5.22
CA VAL A 52 -4.18 9.32 5.97
C VAL A 52 -3.66 9.69 7.35
N SER A 53 -3.18 10.92 7.55
CA SER A 53 -2.65 11.46 8.81
C SER A 53 -3.77 11.95 9.75
N THR A 54 -4.85 11.18 9.87
CA THR A 54 -6.01 11.57 10.69
C THR A 54 -5.85 11.14 12.15
N LYS A 55 -6.78 11.53 13.03
CA LYS A 55 -6.81 11.06 14.43
C LYS A 55 -6.74 9.53 14.55
N ALA A 56 -7.32 8.80 13.60
CA ALA A 56 -7.26 7.34 13.56
C ALA A 56 -5.82 6.80 13.40
N TRP A 57 -4.97 7.52 12.66
CA TRP A 57 -3.55 7.19 12.51
C TRP A 57 -2.80 7.37 13.81
N TYR A 58 -2.92 8.55 14.45
CA TYR A 58 -2.26 8.80 15.74
C TYR A 58 -2.73 7.84 16.83
N ALA A 59 -4.03 7.53 16.89
CA ALA A 59 -4.56 6.51 17.81
C ALA A 59 -4.03 5.09 17.52
N ALA A 60 -3.72 4.77 16.26
CA ALA A 60 -3.06 3.51 15.92
C ALA A 60 -1.58 3.51 16.36
N LEU A 61 -0.88 4.65 16.25
CA LEU A 61 0.50 4.78 16.72
C LEU A 61 0.61 4.69 18.24
N GLU A 62 -0.32 5.31 18.98
CA GLU A 62 -0.38 5.20 20.43
C GLU A 62 -0.60 3.75 20.88
N ARG A 63 -1.55 3.04 20.26
CA ARG A 63 -1.77 1.60 20.52
C ARG A 63 -0.56 0.73 20.18
N ALA A 64 0.21 1.13 19.17
CA ALA A 64 1.44 0.45 18.78
C ALA A 64 2.67 0.89 19.61
N GLY A 65 2.51 1.83 20.55
CA GLY A 65 3.61 2.36 21.37
C GLY A 65 4.63 3.19 20.58
N MET A 66 4.29 3.68 19.39
CA MET A 66 5.20 4.42 18.51
C MET A 66 5.07 5.93 18.70
N ARG A 67 6.16 6.61 19.05
CA ARG A 67 6.23 8.08 19.20
C ARG A 67 7.03 8.70 18.05
N GLY A 68 6.61 9.86 17.56
CA GLY A 68 7.33 10.63 16.53
C GLY A 68 7.33 10.00 15.13
N PHE A 69 6.30 9.22 14.77
CA PHE A 69 6.22 8.56 13.47
C PHE A 69 5.21 9.25 12.56
N CYS A 70 5.66 9.71 11.40
CA CYS A 70 4.81 10.31 10.39
C CYS A 70 4.41 9.27 9.34
N TRP A 71 3.29 9.51 8.64
CA TRP A 71 2.85 8.63 7.56
C TRP A 71 3.94 8.42 6.48
N SER A 72 4.71 9.48 6.18
CA SER A 72 5.83 9.44 5.23
C SER A 72 6.93 8.45 5.63
N ASP A 73 7.09 8.15 6.92
CA ASP A 73 8.06 7.19 7.42
C ASP A 73 7.59 5.74 7.26
N LEU A 74 6.29 5.52 7.05
CA LEU A 74 5.71 4.19 6.84
C LEU A 74 6.28 3.53 5.59
N GLY A 75 6.35 4.25 4.47
CA GLY A 75 6.97 3.72 3.25
C GLY A 75 8.43 3.33 3.45
N ARG A 76 9.20 4.17 4.17
CA ARG A 76 10.61 3.92 4.45
C ARG A 76 10.82 2.69 5.33
N ARG A 77 10.02 2.54 6.40
CA ARG A 77 10.08 1.35 7.28
C ARG A 77 9.56 0.09 6.62
N CYS A 78 8.54 0.18 5.78
CA CYS A 78 8.05 -0.97 5.02
C CYS A 78 9.10 -1.44 4.03
N ALA A 79 9.77 -0.53 3.31
CA ALA A 79 10.87 -0.88 2.42
C ALA A 79 12.05 -1.50 3.19
N SER A 80 12.46 -0.92 4.33
CA SER A 80 13.55 -1.47 5.13
C SER A 80 13.18 -2.82 5.75
N ARG A 81 11.96 -2.99 6.27
CA ARG A 81 11.46 -4.29 6.77
C ARG A 81 11.37 -5.31 5.63
N HIS A 82 10.94 -4.91 4.44
CA HIS A 82 10.89 -5.80 3.29
C HIS A 82 12.29 -6.33 2.96
N MET A 83 13.30 -5.45 2.94
CA MET A 83 14.71 -5.83 2.75
C MET A 83 15.24 -6.71 3.89
N GLN A 84 14.88 -6.44 5.15
CA GLN A 84 15.33 -7.21 6.32
C GLN A 84 14.60 -8.56 6.49
N SER A 85 13.36 -8.68 6.02
CA SER A 85 12.55 -9.90 6.07
C SER A 85 12.92 -10.95 5.02
N GLY A 86 14.01 -10.75 4.29
CA GLY A 86 14.65 -11.81 3.51
C GLY A 86 13.81 -12.36 2.35
N THR A 87 12.87 -11.59 1.79
CA THR A 87 12.36 -11.95 0.45
C THR A 87 13.36 -11.47 -0.58
N LEU A 88 14.31 -12.36 -0.84
CA LEU A 88 15.19 -12.45 -1.98
C LEU A 88 14.96 -11.38 -3.07
N LEU A 89 16.01 -10.60 -3.28
CA LEU A 89 16.42 -9.84 -4.45
C LEU A 89 16.26 -10.55 -5.83
N PHE A 90 15.55 -11.67 -5.93
CA PHE A 90 15.41 -12.44 -7.18
C PHE A 90 14.33 -11.94 -8.13
N ALA A 91 13.51 -10.95 -7.74
CA ALA A 91 12.51 -10.37 -8.64
C ALA A 91 12.94 -9.03 -9.28
N SER A 92 14.14 -8.53 -8.98
CA SER A 92 14.58 -7.19 -9.43
C SER A 92 15.65 -7.21 -10.53
N GLN A 93 15.92 -8.37 -11.16
CA GLN A 93 16.93 -8.51 -12.20
C GLN A 93 16.41 -9.03 -13.55
N GLU A 94 15.09 -9.04 -13.80
CA GLU A 94 14.52 -9.49 -15.08
C GLU A 94 13.51 -8.49 -15.69
N VAL A 95 13.75 -7.19 -15.46
CA VAL A 95 13.13 -6.11 -16.25
C VAL A 95 14.20 -5.08 -16.59
N GLY A 96 15.25 -5.57 -17.24
CA GLY A 96 16.42 -4.81 -17.68
C GLY A 96 16.93 -5.37 -18.99
N GLY A 97 16.09 -5.25 -20.02
CA GLY A 97 16.36 -5.50 -21.44
C GLY A 97 15.34 -4.72 -22.25
#